data_AF-A0A940Q0L2-F1
#
_entry.id   AF-A0A940Q0L2-F1
#
_cell.length_a   1.000
_cell.length_b   1.000
_cell.length_c   1.000
_cell.angle_alpha   90.00
_cell.angle_beta   90.00
_cell.angle_gamma   90.00
#
_symmetry.space_group_name_H-M   'P 1'
#
loop_
_entity.id
_entity.type
_entity.pdbx_description
1 polymer ?
#
loop_
_entity_poly.entity_id
_entity_poly.type
_entity_poly.pdbx_seq_one_letter_code
_entity_poly.pdbx_strand_id
1 'polypeptide(L)'
;MDVVTLTDSNYSGYLNLDALAFSFASPGAMGDGGGICIIDKDGKIYYANFCFGDELIKLEAVEKAIPVIKECKFGALGALVPSGWVSFYLGFGNHLVMSTEIADDFRQKITEANLQNRGDLFQRWPGFILGIIGKGDDNIKVSDIWCQIYHK
;
A
#
# COMPACT_ATOMS: atom_id res chain seq x y z
N MET A 1 -2.75 16.41 0.90
CA MET A 1 -2.85 15.05 1.45
C MET A 1 -1.65 14.85 2.34
N ASP A 2 -1.86 14.45 3.58
CA ASP A 2 -0.77 14.24 4.54
C ASP A 2 -0.42 12.75 4.59
N VAL A 3 0.86 12.45 4.40
CA VAL A 3 1.41 11.09 4.51
C VAL A 3 2.19 10.99 5.82
N VAL A 4 1.82 10.01 6.65
CA VAL A 4 2.57 9.69 7.87
C VAL A 4 3.68 8.70 7.53
N THR A 5 4.94 9.12 7.67
CA THR A 5 6.07 8.20 7.57
C THR A 5 6.19 7.38 8.85
N LEU A 6 6.07 6.05 8.75
CA LEU A 6 6.29 5.12 9.84
C LEU A 6 7.77 4.75 9.91
N THR A 7 8.33 4.86 11.12
CA THR A 7 9.74 4.60 11.41
C THR A 7 9.86 3.77 12.69
N ASP A 8 11.04 3.20 12.94
CA ASP A 8 11.32 2.48 14.19
C ASP A 8 11.09 3.34 15.44
N SER A 9 11.19 4.68 15.34
CA SER A 9 11.01 5.60 16.47
C SER A 9 9.55 5.95 16.75
N ASN A 10 8.67 5.88 15.75
CA ASN A 10 7.29 6.37 15.89
C ASN A 10 6.19 5.31 15.73
N TYR A 11 6.50 4.11 15.20
CA TYR A 11 5.47 3.11 14.88
C TYR A 11 4.60 2.70 16.08
N SER A 12 5.14 2.82 17.30
CA SER A 12 4.42 2.50 18.54
C SER A 12 3.19 3.37 18.79
N GLY A 13 3.10 4.55 18.15
CA GLY A 13 1.90 5.38 18.14
C GLY A 13 0.81 4.92 17.15
N TYR A 14 1.10 3.92 16.33
CA TYR A 14 0.29 3.46 15.21
C TYR A 14 0.07 1.94 15.24
N LEU A 15 -0.09 1.35 16.43
CA LEU A 15 -0.32 -0.08 16.58
C LEU A 15 -1.76 -0.44 16.16
N ASN A 16 -1.92 -1.58 15.49
CA ASN A 16 -3.21 -2.11 15.05
C ASN A 16 -4.02 -1.11 14.20
N LEU A 17 -3.38 -0.51 13.20
CA LEU A 17 -4.08 0.29 12.19
C LEU A 17 -5.21 -0.55 11.56
N ASP A 18 -6.39 0.03 11.45
CA ASP A 18 -7.53 -0.56 10.74
C ASP A 18 -7.31 -0.41 9.23
N ALA A 19 -6.29 -1.12 8.73
CA ALA A 19 -5.88 -1.10 7.35
C ALA A 19 -7.01 -1.63 6.46
N LEU A 20 -7.31 -0.87 5.40
CA LEU A 20 -8.23 -1.28 4.36
C LEU A 20 -7.47 -1.88 3.17
N ALA A 21 -6.30 -1.31 2.88
CA ALA A 21 -5.37 -1.82 1.88
C ALA A 21 -3.94 -1.42 2.19
N PHE A 22 -3.00 -2.20 1.68
CA PHE A 22 -1.59 -1.87 1.73
C PHE A 22 -0.83 -2.44 0.53
N SER A 23 0.19 -1.71 0.07
CA SER A 23 1.18 -2.24 -0.85
C SER A 23 2.32 -2.89 -0.08
N PHE A 24 2.96 -3.87 -0.72
CA PHE A 24 4.22 -4.43 -0.28
C PHE A 24 5.14 -4.59 -1.48
N ALA A 25 6.30 -3.95 -1.43
CA ALA A 25 7.32 -4.06 -2.45
C ALA A 25 8.48 -4.90 -1.93
N SER A 26 8.86 -5.92 -2.70
CA SER A 26 10.06 -6.71 -2.41
C SER A 26 11.31 -5.81 -2.40
N PRO A 27 12.42 -6.19 -1.72
CA PRO A 27 13.64 -5.37 -1.68
C PRO A 27 14.18 -4.94 -3.06
N GLY A 28 14.09 -5.84 -4.05
CA GLY A 28 14.52 -5.58 -5.43
C GLY A 28 13.40 -5.11 -6.36
N ALA A 29 12.25 -4.69 -5.83
CA ALA A 29 11.14 -4.23 -6.65
C ALA A 29 11.51 -2.94 -7.39
N MET A 30 11.06 -2.83 -8.64
CA MET A 30 11.27 -1.61 -9.42
C MET A 30 10.31 -0.52 -8.96
N GLY A 31 10.82 0.70 -8.78
CA GLY A 31 10.06 1.85 -8.29
C GLY A 31 10.19 2.01 -6.77
N ASP A 32 9.49 1.17 -6.01
CA ASP A 32 9.33 1.33 -4.55
C ASP A 32 10.05 0.25 -3.73
N GLY A 33 11.27 -0.16 -4.09
CA GLY A 33 11.95 -1.26 -3.38
C GLY A 33 11.84 -1.15 -1.85
N GLY A 34 11.31 -2.18 -1.19
CA GLY A 34 11.09 -2.17 0.27
C GLY A 34 10.02 -1.19 0.80
N GLY A 35 9.28 -0.51 -0.08
CA GLY A 35 8.18 0.37 0.27
C GLY A 35 6.93 -0.39 0.69
N ILE A 36 6.25 0.16 1.70
CA ILE A 36 4.98 -0.31 2.22
C ILE A 36 4.10 0.91 2.40
N CYS A 37 3.06 1.05 1.56
CA CYS A 37 2.09 2.12 1.66
C CYS A 37 0.78 1.55 2.18
N ILE A 38 0.20 2.15 3.21
CA ILE A 38 -1.00 1.66 3.91
C ILE A 38 -2.08 2.73 3.82
N ILE A 39 -3.31 2.32 3.52
CA ILE A 39 -4.50 3.17 3.59
C ILE A 39 -5.45 2.54 4.61
N ASP A 40 -5.79 3.29 5.66
CA ASP A 40 -6.78 2.86 6.65
C ASP A 40 -8.23 3.19 6.24
N LYS A 41 -9.21 2.71 7.00
CA LYS A 41 -10.64 2.93 6.72
C LYS A 41 -11.06 4.41 6.74
N ASP A 42 -10.29 5.27 7.39
CA ASP A 42 -10.54 6.72 7.41
C ASP A 42 -9.90 7.44 6.21
N GLY A 43 -9.19 6.71 5.36
CA GLY A 43 -8.49 7.23 4.18
C GLY A 43 -7.14 7.88 4.51
N LYS A 44 -6.61 7.67 5.72
CA LYS A 44 -5.29 8.16 6.08
C LYS A 44 -4.22 7.27 5.50
N ILE A 45 -3.16 7.91 5.00
CA ILE A 45 -2.05 7.22 4.33
C ILE A 45 -0.84 7.19 5.25
N TYR A 46 -0.29 5.98 5.38
CA TYR A 46 0.96 5.72 6.06
C TYR A 46 1.95 5.15 5.06
N TYR A 47 3.22 5.48 5.21
CA TYR A 47 4.27 4.94 4.38
C TYR A 47 5.46 4.51 5.22
N ALA A 48 6.02 3.36 4.89
CA ALA A 48 7.20 2.79 5.50
C ALA A 48 8.16 2.35 4.40
N ASN A 49 9.47 2.42 4.66
CA ASN A 49 10.46 1.73 3.84
C ASN A 49 11.41 0.95 4.74
N PHE A 50 11.60 -0.34 4.45
CA PHE A 50 12.46 -1.23 5.23
C PHE A 50 13.79 -1.57 4.53
N CYS A 51 14.05 -1.00 3.34
CA CYS A 51 15.25 -1.25 2.54
C CYS A 51 16.08 0.00 2.24
N PHE A 52 15.44 1.16 2.03
CA PHE A 52 16.08 2.40 1.60
C PHE A 52 15.57 3.62 2.37
N GLY A 53 16.41 4.66 2.45
CA GLY A 53 16.13 5.91 3.15
C GLY A 53 16.88 6.02 4.48
N ASP A 54 16.81 7.21 5.07
CA ASP A 54 17.55 7.54 6.30
C ASP A 54 16.87 7.00 7.57
N GLU A 55 15.55 6.85 7.53
CA GLU A 55 14.74 6.38 8.66
C GLU A 55 14.06 5.05 8.33
N LEU A 56 14.85 3.98 8.28
CA LEU A 56 14.35 2.64 8.04
C LEU A 56 13.46 2.15 9.18
N ILE A 57 12.40 1.44 8.82
CA ILE A 57 11.60 0.67 9.76
C ILE A 57 11.92 -0.82 9.63
N LYS A 58 11.95 -1.52 10.76
CA LYS A 58 12.02 -2.99 10.78
C LYS A 58 10.69 -3.58 10.35
N LEU A 59 10.72 -4.66 9.58
CA LEU A 59 9.48 -5.31 9.14
C LEU A 59 8.64 -5.76 10.34
N GLU A 60 9.26 -6.22 11.42
CA GLU A 60 8.57 -6.60 12.66
C GLU A 60 7.83 -5.43 13.33
N ALA A 61 8.27 -4.19 13.11
CA ALA A 61 7.57 -3.00 13.58
C ALA A 61 6.35 -2.69 12.70
N VAL A 62 6.48 -2.79 11.37
CA VAL A 62 5.36 -2.69 10.44
C VAL A 62 4.30 -3.75 10.74
N GLU A 63 4.74 -4.98 11.00
CA GLU A 63 3.86 -6.08 11.37
C GLU A 63 3.10 -5.87 12.68
N LYS A 64 3.59 -5.00 13.59
CA LYS A 64 2.83 -4.60 14.78
C LYS A 64 1.83 -3.49 14.48
N ALA A 65 2.12 -2.64 13.49
CA ALA A 65 1.20 -1.63 13.01
C ALA A 65 0.05 -2.26 12.19
N ILE A 66 0.37 -3.21 11.31
CA ILE A 66 -0.60 -3.92 10.46
C ILE A 66 -0.40 -5.45 10.54
N PRO A 67 -0.98 -6.12 11.56
CA PRO A 67 -0.75 -7.54 11.82
C PRO A 67 -1.02 -8.50 10.65
N VAL A 68 -1.97 -8.15 9.76
CA VAL A 68 -2.32 -8.94 8.57
C VAL A 68 -1.11 -9.25 7.69
N ILE A 69 -0.10 -8.38 7.66
CA ILE A 69 1.09 -8.57 6.81
C ILE A 69 1.89 -9.82 7.20
N LYS A 70 1.85 -10.24 8.47
CA LYS A 70 2.50 -11.47 8.97
C LYS A 70 1.93 -12.74 8.34
N GLU A 71 0.66 -12.68 7.96
CA GLU A 71 -0.08 -13.81 7.38
C GLU A 71 0.08 -13.86 5.86
N CYS A 72 0.66 -12.81 5.26
CA CYS A 72 0.91 -12.74 3.83
C CYS A 72 2.21 -13.45 3.43
N LYS A 73 2.19 -14.12 2.28
CA LYS A 73 3.40 -14.67 1.64
C LYS A 73 3.53 -14.11 0.23
N PHE A 74 4.46 -13.19 0.04
CA PHE A 74 4.72 -12.52 -1.23
C PHE A 74 5.68 -13.35 -2.10
N GLY A 75 5.26 -13.65 -3.33
CA GLY A 75 6.06 -14.38 -4.32
C GLY A 75 6.20 -13.58 -5.61
N ALA A 76 6.95 -14.09 -6.59
CA ALA A 76 7.33 -13.31 -7.78
C ALA A 76 6.17 -12.77 -8.63
N LEU A 77 4.98 -13.39 -8.58
CA LEU A 77 3.83 -13.05 -9.42
C LEU A 77 2.51 -12.89 -8.65
N GLY A 78 2.53 -12.95 -7.32
CA GLY A 78 1.32 -12.90 -6.50
C GLY A 78 1.62 -13.05 -5.02
N ALA A 79 0.57 -13.01 -4.19
CA ALA A 79 0.70 -13.24 -2.77
C ALA A 79 -0.38 -14.23 -2.28
N LEU A 80 -0.02 -15.07 -1.32
CA LEU A 80 -1.01 -15.75 -0.48
C LEU A 80 -1.39 -14.79 0.64
N VAL A 81 -2.68 -14.61 0.87
CA VAL A 81 -3.24 -13.67 1.85
C VAL A 81 -4.29 -14.38 2.70
N PRO A 82 -4.52 -13.94 3.95
CA PRO A 82 -5.51 -14.55 4.83
C PRO A 82 -6.95 -14.33 4.35
N SER A 83 -7.89 -15.07 4.94
CA SER A 83 -9.32 -14.89 4.68
C SER A 83 -9.77 -13.45 4.97
N GLY A 84 -10.72 -12.95 4.18
CA GLY A 84 -11.18 -11.56 4.25
C GLY A 84 -10.30 -10.57 3.47
N TRP A 85 -9.20 -11.02 2.88
CA TRP A 85 -8.30 -10.21 2.06
C TRP A 85 -8.10 -10.79 0.66
N VAL A 86 -7.72 -9.94 -0.28
CA VAL A 86 -7.34 -10.31 -1.65
C VAL A 86 -6.02 -9.65 -2.04
N SER A 87 -5.31 -10.25 -2.98
CA SER A 87 -4.06 -9.68 -3.51
C SER A 87 -4.17 -9.35 -5.00
N PHE A 88 -3.49 -8.29 -5.40
CA PHE A 88 -3.28 -7.87 -6.78
C PHE A 88 -1.79 -7.73 -7.02
N TYR A 89 -1.29 -8.32 -8.09
CA TYR A 89 0.10 -8.14 -8.49
C TYR A 89 0.24 -6.87 -9.33
N LEU A 90 1.01 -5.90 -8.82
CA LEU A 90 1.23 -4.60 -9.45
C LEU A 90 2.42 -4.61 -10.43
N GLY A 91 3.12 -5.75 -10.56
CA GLY A 91 4.27 -5.89 -11.46
C GLY A 91 5.61 -5.55 -10.79
N PHE A 92 6.68 -6.09 -11.35
CA PHE A 92 8.07 -5.85 -10.94
C PHE A 92 8.33 -5.97 -9.43
N GLY A 93 7.74 -6.99 -8.78
CA GLY A 93 7.92 -7.25 -7.35
C GLY A 93 7.05 -6.41 -6.40
N ASN A 94 6.09 -5.64 -6.94
CA ASN A 94 5.12 -4.87 -6.16
C ASN A 94 3.79 -5.63 -6.03
N HIS A 95 3.27 -5.66 -4.81
CA HIS A 95 2.01 -6.30 -4.46
C HIS A 95 1.06 -5.28 -3.82
N LEU A 96 -0.23 -5.45 -4.05
CA LEU A 96 -1.30 -4.77 -3.34
C LEU A 96 -2.16 -5.81 -2.65
N VAL A 97 -2.45 -5.59 -1.37
CA VAL A 97 -3.32 -6.42 -0.56
C VAL A 97 -4.45 -5.54 -0.04
N MET A 98 -5.69 -5.99 -0.13
CA MET A 98 -6.84 -5.20 0.34
C MET A 98 -7.96 -6.07 0.90
N SER A 99 -8.77 -5.45 1.76
CA SER A 99 -9.96 -6.06 2.32
C SER A 99 -10.93 -6.45 1.21
N THR A 100 -11.57 -7.60 1.39
CA THR A 100 -12.69 -8.05 0.55
C THR A 100 -13.86 -7.06 0.56
N GLU A 101 -13.99 -6.22 1.59
CA GLU A 101 -15.01 -5.17 1.71
C GLU A 101 -15.04 -4.19 0.53
N ILE A 102 -13.88 -3.92 -0.09
CA ILE A 102 -13.76 -2.96 -1.21
C ILE A 102 -13.27 -3.61 -2.51
N ALA A 103 -13.07 -4.92 -2.51
CA ALA A 103 -12.38 -5.60 -3.60
C ALA A 103 -13.16 -5.55 -4.92
N ASP A 104 -14.49 -5.64 -4.87
CA ASP A 104 -15.34 -5.62 -6.07
C ASP A 104 -15.43 -4.22 -6.68
N ASP A 105 -15.63 -3.19 -5.85
CA ASP A 105 -15.60 -1.79 -6.29
C ASP A 105 -14.23 -1.44 -6.89
N PHE A 106 -13.15 -1.95 -6.30
CA PHE A 106 -11.79 -1.76 -6.83
C PHE A 106 -11.61 -2.44 -8.20
N ARG A 107 -12.11 -3.67 -8.38
CA ARG A 107 -12.10 -4.33 -9.70
C ARG A 107 -12.90 -3.53 -10.72
N GLN A 108 -14.06 -2.99 -10.33
CA GLN A 108 -14.85 -2.13 -11.18
C GLN A 108 -14.08 -0.87 -11.59
N LYS A 109 -13.44 -0.17 -10.64
CA LYS A 109 -12.57 0.99 -10.94
C LYS A 109 -11.47 0.65 -11.93
N ILE A 110 -10.82 -0.52 -11.80
CA ILE A 110 -9.80 -0.98 -12.76
C ILE A 110 -10.40 -1.14 -14.16
N THR A 111 -11.56 -1.79 -14.27
CA THR A 111 -12.25 -2.02 -15.56
C THR A 111 -12.67 -0.70 -16.20
N GLU A 112 -13.29 0.20 -15.44
CA GLU A 112 -13.74 1.52 -15.92
C GLU A 112 -12.56 2.39 -16.38
N ALA A 113 -11.44 2.30 -15.67
CA ALA A 113 -10.24 3.06 -15.98
C ALA A 113 -9.52 2.58 -17.25
N ASN A 114 -9.87 1.40 -17.79
CA ASN A 114 -9.29 0.81 -18.99
C ASN A 114 -7.75 0.90 -19.02
N LEU A 115 -7.12 0.49 -17.92
CA LEU A 115 -5.68 0.61 -17.73
C LEU A 115 -4.91 -0.23 -18.75
N GLN A 116 -3.83 0.33 -19.30
CA GLN A 116 -3.10 -0.28 -20.40
C GLN A 116 -2.04 -1.26 -19.91
N ASN A 117 -1.49 -1.02 -18.71
CA ASN A 117 -0.45 -1.86 -18.13
C ASN A 117 -0.50 -1.88 -16.59
N ARG A 118 0.27 -2.78 -15.98
CA ARG A 118 0.34 -2.93 -14.52
C ARG A 118 0.99 -1.73 -13.82
N GLY A 119 1.89 -1.03 -14.49
CA GLY A 119 2.49 0.22 -14.01
C GLY A 119 1.44 1.33 -13.81
N ASP A 120 0.42 1.39 -14.68
CA ASP A 120 -0.69 2.33 -14.50
C ASP A 120 -1.50 1.99 -13.24
N LEU A 121 -1.75 0.70 -12.99
CA LEU A 121 -2.42 0.24 -11.77
C LEU A 121 -1.57 0.51 -10.53
N PHE A 122 -0.26 0.25 -10.62
CA PHE A 122 0.69 0.57 -9.58
C PHE A 122 0.64 2.06 -9.22
N GLN A 123 0.54 2.95 -10.20
CA GLN A 123 0.42 4.38 -9.91
C GLN A 123 -0.94 4.76 -9.31
N ARG A 124 -2.05 4.20 -9.80
CA ARG A 124 -3.40 4.72 -9.53
C ARG A 124 -4.13 4.09 -8.35
N TRP A 125 -3.66 2.95 -7.83
CA TRP A 125 -4.40 2.24 -6.78
C TRP A 125 -4.72 3.11 -5.53
N PRO A 126 -3.87 4.05 -5.06
CA PRO A 126 -4.21 4.84 -3.87
C PRO A 126 -5.43 5.71 -4.10
N GLY A 127 -5.46 6.45 -5.21
CA GLY A 127 -6.61 7.27 -5.60
C GLY A 127 -7.87 6.44 -5.75
N PHE A 128 -7.80 5.27 -6.40
CA PHE A 128 -8.97 4.39 -6.51
C PHE A 128 -9.56 4.01 -5.16
N ILE A 129 -8.72 3.63 -4.20
CA ILE A 129 -9.19 3.27 -2.86
C ILE A 129 -9.81 4.47 -2.17
N LEU A 130 -9.14 5.62 -2.18
CA LEU A 130 -9.66 6.85 -1.56
C LEU A 130 -10.99 7.32 -2.17
N GLY A 131 -11.14 7.15 -3.49
CA GLY A 131 -12.38 7.43 -4.20
C GLY A 131 -13.51 6.46 -3.83
N ILE A 132 -13.22 5.17 -3.71
CA ILE A 132 -14.19 4.14 -3.30
C ILE A 132 -14.77 4.44 -1.91
N ILE A 133 -13.91 4.82 -0.95
CA ILE A 133 -14.36 5.12 0.42
C ILE A 133 -14.86 6.56 0.61
N GLY A 134 -14.81 7.40 -0.44
CA GLY A 134 -15.24 8.80 -0.38
C GLY A 134 -14.39 9.68 0.54
N LYS A 135 -13.10 9.37 0.70
CA LYS A 135 -12.17 10.07 1.61
C LYS A 135 -11.04 10.83 0.91
N GLY A 136 -10.99 10.83 -0.41
CA GLY A 136 -9.96 11.57 -1.14
C GLY A 136 -10.19 11.65 -2.65
N ASP A 137 -9.26 12.30 -3.32
CA ASP A 137 -9.23 12.46 -4.78
C ASP A 137 -8.85 11.12 -5.44
N ASP A 138 -9.68 10.68 -6.39
CA ASP A 138 -9.47 9.42 -7.09
C ASP A 138 -8.33 9.45 -8.12
N ASN A 139 -7.71 10.61 -8.29
CA ASN A 139 -6.57 10.83 -9.17
C ASN A 139 -5.21 10.81 -8.45
N ILE A 140 -5.20 10.63 -7.11
CA ILE A 140 -3.95 10.51 -6.35
C ILE A 140 -3.14 9.32 -6.87
N LYS A 141 -1.86 9.58 -7.14
CA LYS A 141 -0.90 8.58 -7.57
C LYS A 141 0.11 8.24 -6.49
N VAL A 142 0.72 7.07 -6.63
CA VAL A 142 1.89 6.67 -5.83
C VAL A 142 3.02 7.70 -5.95
N SER A 143 3.25 8.28 -7.13
CA SER A 143 4.22 9.37 -7.28
C SER A 143 3.93 10.59 -6.41
N ASP A 144 2.65 10.90 -6.16
CA ASP A 144 2.26 12.04 -5.32
C ASP A 144 2.56 11.74 -3.84
N ILE A 145 2.37 10.49 -3.42
CA ILE A 145 2.75 9.99 -2.09
C ILE A 145 4.27 10.11 -1.92
N TRP A 146 5.06 9.65 -2.89
CA TRP A 146 6.52 9.74 -2.85
C TRP A 146 7.03 11.17 -2.80
N CYS A 147 6.42 12.10 -3.53
CA CYS A 147 6.73 13.52 -3.42
C CYS A 147 6.62 14.04 -1.97
N GLN A 148 5.64 13.55 -1.21
CA GLN A 148 5.48 13.91 0.21
C GLN A 148 6.48 13.23 1.16
N ILE A 149 7.20 12.20 0.70
CA ILE A 149 8.14 11.44 1.54
C ILE A 149 9.57 11.87 1.27
N TYR A 150 9.96 11.94 0.00
CA TYR A 150 11.36 12.10 -0.42
C TYR A 150 11.76 13.53 -0.77
N HIS A 151 10.80 14.45 -0.87
CA HIS A 151 11.05 15.86 -1.20
C HIS A 151 10.63 16.82 -0.07
N LYS A 152 10.67 16.34 1.17
CA LYS A 152 10.49 17.17 2.39
C LYS A 152 11.76 17.93 2.76
#